data_AF-A0A4Y7XEA5-F1
#
_entry.id   AF-A0A4Y7XEA5-F1
#
_cell.length_a   1.000
_cell.length_b   1.000
_cell.length_c   1.000
_cell.angle_alpha   90.00
_cell.angle_beta   90.00
_cell.angle_gamma   90.00
#
_symmetry.space_group_name_H-M   'P 1'
#
loop_
_entity.id
_entity.type
_entity.pdbx_description
1 polymer ?
#
loop_
_entity_poly.entity_id
_entity_poly.type
_entity_poly.pdbx_seq_one_letter_code
_entity_poly.pdbx_strand_id
1 'polypeptide(L)'
;MGIRSVLHSPSLKTWCLPILLILLIVGSAIAVVQQVFMYRQEFRGLQEVREAREDLDVEWGRLLIEQQTFGATAQIGSRAVMTLRMYSPPPTQTVVLTTPTL
;
A
#
# COMPACT_ATOMS: atom_id res chain seq x y z
N MET A 1 -47.76 -7.57 -54.79
CA MET A 1 -48.82 -8.15 -53.93
C MET A 1 -48.18 -9.20 -53.00
N GLY A 2 -47.44 -8.79 -51.96
CA GLY A 2 -46.66 -9.77 -51.17
C GLY A 2 -45.94 -9.30 -49.90
N ILE A 3 -46.20 -8.08 -49.41
CA ILE A 3 -45.48 -7.53 -48.23
C ILE A 3 -46.39 -7.45 -46.99
N ARG A 4 -47.72 -7.50 -47.17
CA ARG A 4 -48.69 -7.35 -46.06
C ARG A 4 -48.95 -8.64 -45.26
N SER A 5 -48.58 -9.83 -45.75
CA SER A 5 -48.84 -11.11 -45.08
C SER A 5 -47.78 -11.51 -44.05
N VAL A 6 -46.63 -10.85 -44.01
CA VAL A 6 -45.57 -11.09 -43.00
C VAL A 6 -45.85 -10.37 -41.68
N LEU A 7 -46.94 -9.60 -41.60
CA LEU A 7 -47.31 -8.85 -40.40
C LEU A 7 -48.10 -9.70 -39.37
N HIS A 8 -48.54 -10.92 -39.73
CA HIS A 8 -49.19 -11.86 -38.81
C HIS A 8 -48.69 -13.30 -38.97
N SER A 9 -47.39 -13.49 -39.22
CA SER A 9 -46.78 -14.82 -39.15
C SER A 9 -46.12 -15.02 -37.77
N PRO A 10 -46.48 -16.08 -37.01
CA PRO A 10 -45.88 -16.35 -35.70
C PRO A 10 -44.36 -16.55 -35.79
N SER A 11 -43.85 -16.87 -36.98
CA SER A 11 -42.43 -17.00 -37.28
C SER A 11 -41.63 -15.73 -36.98
N LEU A 12 -42.15 -14.52 -37.24
CA LEU A 12 -41.40 -13.28 -36.95
C LEU A 12 -41.17 -13.09 -35.45
N LYS A 13 -42.16 -13.49 -34.63
CA LYS A 13 -42.05 -13.47 -33.17
C LYS A 13 -41.07 -14.53 -32.65
N THR A 14 -40.97 -15.68 -33.32
CA THR A 14 -40.02 -16.75 -32.96
C THR A 14 -38.55 -16.32 -33.15
N TRP A 15 -38.25 -15.48 -34.14
CA TRP A 15 -36.88 -14.99 -34.39
C TRP A 15 -36.47 -13.79 -33.52
N CYS A 16 -37.43 -13.06 -32.95
CA CYS A 16 -37.13 -11.88 -32.12
C CYS A 16 -36.47 -12.27 -30.78
N LEU A 17 -36.94 -13.35 -30.15
CA LEU A 17 -36.41 -13.86 -28.88
C LEU A 17 -34.91 -14.23 -28.96
N PRO A 18 -34.42 -15.05 -29.89
CA PRO A 18 -33.00 -15.41 -29.97
C PRO A 18 -32.12 -14.20 -30.29
N ILE A 19 -32.58 -13.27 -31.14
CA ILE A 19 -31.83 -12.05 -31.46
C ILE A 19 -31.65 -11.18 -30.21
N LEU A 20 -32.73 -11.01 -29.43
CA LEU A 20 -32.66 -10.28 -28.16
C LEU A 20 -31.68 -10.94 -27.18
N LEU A 21 -31.70 -12.27 -27.09
CA LEU A 21 -30.85 -13.03 -26.19
C LEU A 21 -29.37 -12.92 -26.58
N ILE A 22 -29.06 -12.98 -27.89
CA ILE A 22 -27.72 -12.75 -28.42
C ILE A 22 -27.26 -11.33 -28.10
N LEU A 23 -28.11 -10.33 -28.32
CA LEU A 23 -27.80 -8.94 -28.00
C LEU A 23 -27.49 -8.76 -26.50
N LEU A 24 -28.26 -9.43 -25.64
CA LEU A 24 -28.06 -9.39 -24.19
C LEU A 24 -26.73 -10.01 -23.77
N ILE A 25 -26.35 -11.14 -24.39
CA ILE A 25 -25.07 -11.82 -24.13
C ILE A 25 -23.90 -10.94 -24.59
N VAL A 26 -23.98 -10.39 -25.80
CA VAL A 26 -22.93 -9.49 -26.33
C VAL A 26 -22.82 -8.23 -25.48
N GLY A 27 -23.95 -7.64 -25.10
CA GLY A 27 -23.98 -6.49 -24.18
C GLY A 27 -23.36 -6.81 -22.82
N SER A 28 -23.66 -7.97 -22.25
CA SER A 28 -23.06 -8.44 -21.00
C SER A 28 -21.55 -8.63 -21.14
N ALA A 29 -21.07 -9.25 -22.21
CA ALA A 29 -19.65 -9.44 -22.45
C ALA A 29 -18.89 -8.10 -22.52
N ILE A 30 -19.45 -7.11 -23.23
CA ILE A 30 -18.87 -5.77 -23.32
C ILE A 30 -18.89 -5.07 -21.96
N ALA A 31 -19.99 -5.17 -21.22
CA ALA A 31 -20.13 -4.58 -19.89
C ALA A 31 -19.10 -5.14 -18.90
N VAL A 32 -18.86 -6.45 -18.91
CA VAL A 32 -17.84 -7.08 -18.06
C VAL A 32 -16.43 -6.57 -18.38
N VAL A 33 -16.09 -6.45 -19.67
CA VAL A 33 -14.77 -5.92 -20.08
C VAL A 33 -14.60 -4.46 -19.63
N GLN A 34 -15.63 -3.63 -19.81
CA GLN A 34 -15.67 -2.26 -19.31
C GLN A 34 -15.48 -2.20 -17.79
N GLN A 35 -16.19 -3.03 -17.05
CA GLN A 35 -16.09 -3.09 -15.59
C GLN A 35 -14.67 -3.46 -15.15
N VAL A 36 -14.04 -4.46 -15.78
CA VAL A 36 -12.65 -4.85 -15.46
C VAL A 36 -11.67 -3.73 -15.79
N PHE A 37 -11.86 -3.04 -16.90
CA PHE A 37 -10.98 -1.93 -17.28
C PHE A 37 -11.07 -0.77 -16.28
N MET A 38 -12.28 -0.36 -15.90
CA MET A 38 -12.51 0.67 -14.88
C MET A 38 -11.94 0.26 -13.53
N TYR A 39 -12.19 -0.99 -13.10
CA TYR A 39 -11.62 -1.53 -11.86
C TYR A 39 -10.10 -1.43 -11.85
N ARG A 40 -9.41 -1.80 -12.95
CA ARG A 40 -7.95 -1.70 -13.04
C ARG A 40 -7.46 -0.24 -13.00
N GLN A 41 -8.24 0.71 -13.48
CA GLN A 41 -7.89 2.13 -13.44
C GLN A 41 -8.03 2.69 -12.02
N GLU A 42 -9.17 2.46 -11.37
CA GLU A 42 -9.42 2.89 -10.00
C GLU A 42 -8.43 2.24 -9.01
N PHE A 43 -8.16 0.95 -9.19
CA PHE A 43 -7.22 0.21 -8.36
C PHE A 43 -5.80 0.76 -8.47
N ARG A 44 -5.36 1.21 -9.65
CA ARG A 44 -4.06 1.86 -9.82
C ARG A 44 -3.94 3.14 -8.99
N GLY A 45 -4.94 4.02 -9.04
CA GLY A 45 -4.92 5.25 -8.25
C GLY A 45 -4.91 4.97 -6.74
N LEU A 46 -5.65 3.95 -6.29
CA LEU A 46 -5.59 3.51 -4.89
C LEU A 46 -4.20 2.99 -4.51
N GLN A 47 -3.56 2.25 -5.41
CA GLN A 47 -2.25 1.66 -5.17
C GLN A 47 -1.15 2.73 -5.07
N GLU A 48 -1.19 3.74 -5.94
CA GLU A 48 -0.23 4.87 -5.89
C GLU A 48 -0.24 5.59 -4.55
N VAL A 49 -1.42 5.89 -4.00
CA VAL A 49 -1.53 6.56 -2.69
C VAL A 49 -1.10 5.64 -1.55
N ARG A 50 -1.33 4.32 -1.67
CA ARG A 50 -0.88 3.34 -0.67
C ARG A 50 0.64 3.24 -0.64
N GLU A 51 1.27 3.13 -1.81
CA GLU A 51 2.74 3.08 -1.93
C GLU A 51 3.37 4.35 -1.33
N ALA A 52 2.81 5.53 -1.65
CA ALA A 52 3.30 6.78 -1.05
C ALA A 52 3.16 6.83 0.49
N ARG A 53 2.12 6.19 1.05
CA ARG A 53 1.97 6.08 2.52
C ARG A 53 2.96 5.09 3.12
N GLU A 54 3.17 3.96 2.47
CA GLU A 54 4.14 2.94 2.91
C GLU A 54 5.55 3.53 2.96
N ASP A 55 5.94 4.31 1.95
CA ASP A 55 7.24 5.01 1.93
C ASP A 55 7.39 5.98 3.11
N LEU A 56 6.34 6.74 3.43
CA LEU A 56 6.33 7.65 4.58
C LEU A 56 6.42 6.91 5.92
N ASP A 57 5.72 5.79 6.06
CA ASP A 57 5.74 4.98 7.28
C ASP A 57 7.14 4.37 7.52
N VAL A 58 7.83 3.96 6.44
CA VAL A 58 9.22 3.50 6.51
C VAL A 58 10.14 4.60 7.00
N GLU A 59 10.08 5.79 6.40
CA GLU A 59 10.93 6.91 6.79
C GLU A 59 10.61 7.38 8.22
N TRP A 60 9.33 7.40 8.60
CA TRP A 60 8.90 7.70 9.97
C TRP A 60 9.46 6.69 10.97
N GLY A 61 9.40 5.39 10.64
CA GLY A 61 9.98 4.33 11.46
C GLY A 61 11.49 4.51 11.65
N ARG A 62 12.20 4.88 10.58
CA ARG A 62 13.64 5.20 10.65
C ARG A 62 13.91 6.41 11.55
N LEU A 63 13.19 7.51 11.36
CA LEU A 63 13.32 8.71 12.19
C LEU A 63 13.04 8.44 13.67
N LEU A 64 12.07 7.55 13.96
CA LEU A 64 11.76 7.17 15.33
C LEU A 64 12.93 6.43 16.00
N ILE A 65 13.61 5.55 15.26
CA ILE A 65 14.82 4.85 15.74
C ILE A 65 15.96 5.85 15.97
N GLU A 66 16.16 6.79 15.04
CA GLU A 66 17.12 7.88 15.21
C GLU A 66 16.81 8.70 16.48
N GLN A 67 15.54 9.08 16.69
CA GLN A 67 15.11 9.79 17.91
C GLN A 67 15.32 8.99 19.20
N GLN A 68 14.99 7.69 19.21
CA GLN A 68 15.19 6.86 20.40
C GLN A 68 16.68 6.75 20.77
N THR A 69 17.56 6.75 19.76
CA THR A 69 19.01 6.75 19.95
C THR A 69 19.52 8.07 20.55
N PHE A 70 18.96 9.21 20.14
CA PHE A 70 19.33 10.53 20.68
C PHE A 70 18.66 10.87 22.03
N GLY A 71 17.42 10.45 22.25
CA GLY A 71 16.58 10.89 23.38
C GLY A 71 17.02 10.37 24.75
N ALA A 72 17.47 9.12 24.84
CA ALA A 72 17.96 8.55 26.09
C ALA A 72 19.43 8.93 26.37
N THR A 73 20.32 8.71 25.40
CA THR A 73 21.77 8.83 25.61
C THR A 73 22.24 10.27 25.84
N ALA A 74 21.75 11.24 25.04
CA ALA A 74 22.20 12.64 25.15
C ALA A 74 21.72 13.30 26.45
N GLN A 75 20.49 12.97 26.89
CA GLN A 75 19.91 13.54 28.10
C GLN A 75 20.50 12.91 29.38
N ILE A 76 20.79 11.60 29.36
CA ILE A 76 21.45 10.90 30.48
C ILE A 76 22.91 11.37 30.61
N GLY A 77 23.66 11.48 29.52
CA GLY A 77 25.05 11.97 29.55
C GLY A 77 25.16 13.40 30.09
N SER A 78 24.29 14.31 29.61
CA SER A 78 24.21 15.68 30.12
C SER A 78 23.93 15.74 31.62
N ARG A 79 22.94 14.98 32.12
CA ARG A 79 22.62 14.94 33.55
C ARG A 79 23.71 14.26 34.39
N ALA A 80 24.40 13.25 33.87
CA ALA A 80 25.52 12.61 34.57
C ALA A 80 26.70 13.58 34.76
N VAL A 81 27.02 14.40 33.75
CA VAL A 81 28.07 15.42 33.85
C VAL A 81 27.64 16.59 34.72
N MET A 82 26.44 17.15 34.50
CA MET A 82 25.98 18.36 35.17
C MET A 82 25.57 18.11 36.63
N THR A 83 24.84 17.02 36.89
CA THR A 83 24.27 16.72 38.21
C THR A 83 25.16 15.79 39.03
N LEU A 84 25.72 14.75 38.41
CA LEU A 84 26.56 13.77 39.11
C LEU A 84 28.07 14.09 39.04
N ARG A 85 28.49 15.15 38.33
CA ARG A 85 29.91 15.50 38.10
C ARG A 85 30.75 14.31 37.62
N MET A 86 30.13 13.40 36.86
CA MET A 86 30.84 12.27 36.27
C MET A 86 31.66 12.78 35.08
N TYR A 87 32.97 12.88 35.26
CA TYR A 87 33.95 13.12 34.21
C TYR A 87 34.76 11.85 33.97
N SER A 88 35.20 11.64 32.73
CA SER A 88 36.13 10.54 32.44
C SER A 88 37.44 10.79 33.20
N PRO A 89 37.90 9.87 34.07
CA PRO A 89 39.10 10.08 34.86
C PRO A 89 40.33 10.20 33.94
N PRO A 90 41.25 11.13 34.23
CA PRO A 90 42.48 11.30 33.46
C PRO A 90 43.34 10.03 33.54
N PRO A 91 44.21 9.78 32.53
CA PRO A 91 45.00 8.55 32.44
C PRO A 91 45.91 8.28 33.66
N THR A 92 46.22 9.30 34.46
CA THR A 92 46.94 9.19 35.74
C THR A 92 46.13 8.53 36.87
N GLN A 93 44.81 8.38 36.72
CA GLN A 93 43.91 7.75 37.70
C GLN A 93 43.29 6.43 37.20
N THR A 94 43.76 5.91 36.06
CA THR A 94 43.20 4.70 35.44
C THR A 94 44.20 3.55 35.54
N VAL A 95 43.80 2.43 36.17
CA VAL A 95 44.60 1.20 36.24
C VAL A 95 43.92 0.12 35.38
N VAL A 96 44.65 -0.41 34.40
CA VAL A 96 44.16 -1.48 33.52
C VAL A 96 44.53 -2.82 34.14
N LEU A 97 43.52 -3.63 34.46
CA LEU A 97 43.71 -4.99 34.97
C LEU A 97 43.75 -5.96 33.79
N THR A 98 44.91 -6.56 33.51
CA THR A 98 44.98 -7.73 32.62
C THR A 98 44.59 -8.96 33.43
N THR A 99 43.40 -9.49 33.18
CA THR A 99 42.99 -10.79 33.72
C THR A 99 43.96 -11.87 33.22
N PRO A 100 44.47 -12.75 34.10
CA PRO A 100 45.42 -13.79 33.68
C PRO A 100 44.75 -14.73 32.67
N THR A 101 45.38 -14.89 31.51
CA THR A 101 45.09 -15.96 30.55
C THR A 101 45.55 -17.27 31.18
N LEU A 102 44.61 -18.19 31.42
CA LEU A 102 44.90 -19.58 31.77
C LEU A 102 45.47 -20.33 30.56
#